data_AF-A0A9X9C7M0-F1
#
_entry.id   AF-A0A9X9C7M0-F1
#
_cell.length_a   1.000
_cell.length_b   1.000
_cell.length_c   1.000
_cell.angle_alpha   90.00
_cell.angle_beta   90.00
_cell.angle_gamma   90.00
#
_symmetry.space_group_name_H-M   'P 1'
#
loop_
_entity.id
_entity.type
_entity.pdbx_description
1 polymer ?
#
loop_
_entity_poly.entity_id
_entity_poly.type
_entity_poly.pdbx_seq_one_letter_code
_entity_poly.pdbx_strand_id
1 'polypeptide(L)'
;MPLWQIYHPEPAFSAADKRAIAQKVTALYQDFLPRFYVNVFFHALPPGSAYLGGEPADDFVRVTIDHIARAMDNDAEQQQFLAACTRILHPYIAARGLRWELHVDETPFSLWTIDGLKPPLPGTAAGERWRKENRPSAWEGS
;
A
#
# COMPACT_ATOMS: atom_id res chain seq x y z
N MET A 1 1.82 -0.54 -9.01
CA MET A 1 1.64 0.39 -7.90
C MET A 1 0.50 -0.08 -7.05
N PRO A 2 0.78 -0.47 -5.81
CA PRO A 2 -0.10 -0.17 -4.71
C PRO A 2 0.39 1.12 -4.03
N LEU A 3 -0.52 2.08 -3.84
CA LEU A 3 -0.31 3.22 -2.95
C LEU A 3 -1.01 2.93 -1.62
N TRP A 4 -0.25 2.81 -0.54
CA TRP A 4 -0.79 2.68 0.81
C TRP A 4 -0.68 4.02 1.52
N GLN A 5 -1.79 4.47 2.09
CA GLN A 5 -1.81 5.59 3.02
C GLN A 5 -2.32 5.10 4.37
N ILE A 6 -1.52 5.33 5.41
CA ILE A 6 -1.79 4.88 6.77
C ILE A 6 -1.92 6.11 7.66
N TYR A 7 -3.15 6.47 7.98
CA TYR A 7 -3.49 7.54 8.90
C TYR A 7 -3.54 6.99 10.32
N HIS A 8 -2.84 7.62 11.25
CA HIS A 8 -2.67 7.08 12.59
C HIS A 8 -2.53 8.20 13.63
N PRO A 9 -2.89 7.98 14.90
CA PRO A 9 -2.62 8.97 15.94
C PRO A 9 -1.11 9.07 16.15
N GLU A 10 -0.62 10.27 16.47
CA GLU A 10 0.80 10.61 16.56
C GLU A 10 1.70 9.59 17.30
N PRO A 11 1.31 9.01 18.45
CA PRO A 11 2.13 8.03 19.17
C PRO A 11 2.06 6.59 18.65
N ALA A 12 1.24 6.25 17.64
CA ALA A 12 0.97 4.87 17.26
C ALA A 12 2.19 4.10 16.73
N PHE A 13 3.03 4.77 15.92
CA PHE A 13 4.13 4.11 15.20
C PHE A 13 5.46 4.85 15.36
N SER A 14 6.46 4.13 15.86
CA SER A 14 7.85 4.57 15.82
C SER A 14 8.41 4.56 14.38
N ALA A 15 9.55 5.20 14.15
CA ALA A 15 10.25 5.11 12.86
C ALA A 15 10.61 3.66 12.49
N ALA A 16 10.93 2.83 13.48
CA ALA A 16 11.22 1.42 13.28
C ALA A 16 9.96 0.63 12.87
N ASP A 17 8.81 0.91 13.49
CA ASP A 17 7.52 0.32 13.10
C ASP A 17 7.18 0.68 11.65
N LYS A 18 7.25 1.97 11.30
CA LYS A 18 6.97 2.46 9.94
C LYS A 18 7.85 1.76 8.90
N ARG A 19 9.14 1.63 9.17
CA ARG A 19 10.08 0.90 8.30
C ARG A 19 9.70 -0.58 8.18
N ALA A 20 9.38 -1.25 9.28
CA ALA A 20 9.06 -2.67 9.27
C ALA A 20 7.74 -2.95 8.53
N ILE A 21 6.71 -2.12 8.72
CA ILE A 21 5.44 -2.19 7.99
C ILE A 21 5.70 -1.99 6.49
N ALA A 22 6.42 -0.93 6.10
CA ALA A 22 6.70 -0.65 4.69
C ALA A 22 7.46 -1.80 4.00
N GLN A 23 8.43 -2.42 4.69
CA GLN A 23 9.16 -3.58 4.19
C GLN A 23 8.25 -4.82 4.01
N LYS A 24 7.37 -5.10 4.99
CA LYS A 24 6.43 -6.22 4.92
C LYS A 24 5.39 -6.01 3.82
N VAL A 25 4.87 -4.80 3.67
CA VAL A 25 3.95 -4.43 2.59
C VAL A 25 4.65 -4.59 1.24
N THR A 26 5.88 -4.09 1.08
CA THR A 26 6.66 -4.28 -0.15
C THR A 26 6.86 -5.75 -0.50
N ALA A 27 7.13 -6.59 0.51
CA ALA A 27 7.31 -8.02 0.32
C ALA A 27 6.05 -8.75 -0.17
N LEU A 28 4.84 -8.19 0.01
CA LEU A 28 3.62 -8.78 -0.57
C LEU A 28 3.61 -8.76 -2.09
N TYR A 29 4.26 -7.78 -2.72
CA TYR A 29 4.17 -7.55 -4.15
C TYR A 29 5.45 -7.93 -4.90
N GLN A 30 6.57 -8.13 -4.20
CA GLN A 30 7.91 -8.22 -4.80
C GLN A 30 8.08 -9.38 -5.81
N ASP A 31 7.28 -10.43 -5.69
CA ASP A 31 7.40 -11.61 -6.57
C ASP A 31 6.80 -11.34 -7.96
N PHE A 32 5.91 -10.36 -8.09
CA PHE A 32 5.20 -10.06 -9.34
C PHE A 32 5.21 -8.58 -9.75
N LEU A 33 5.72 -7.67 -8.92
CA LEU A 33 5.91 -6.25 -9.24
C LEU A 33 7.32 -5.76 -8.87
N PRO A 34 7.86 -4.75 -9.58
CA PRO A 34 9.04 -4.02 -9.13
C PRO A 34 8.85 -3.43 -7.74
N ARG A 35 9.84 -3.54 -6.85
CA ARG A 35 9.70 -3.08 -5.45
C ARG A 35 9.44 -1.57 -5.36
N PHE A 36 10.05 -0.79 -6.24
CA PHE A 36 9.83 0.67 -6.32
C PHE A 36 8.42 1.07 -6.74
N TYR A 37 7.55 0.12 -7.16
CA TYR A 37 6.13 0.39 -7.35
C TYR A 37 5.36 0.47 -6.03
N VAL A 38 5.92 0.06 -4.89
CA VAL A 38 5.17 -0.02 -3.64
C VAL A 38 5.43 1.24 -2.82
N ASN A 39 4.41 2.09 -2.72
CA ASN A 39 4.48 3.33 -1.95
C ASN A 39 3.70 3.16 -0.64
N VAL A 40 4.31 3.53 0.48
CA VAL A 40 3.66 3.51 1.80
C VAL A 40 3.90 4.83 2.49
N PHE A 41 2.84 5.61 2.68
CA PHE A 41 2.87 6.89 3.37
C PHE A 41 2.19 6.78 4.73
N PHE A 42 2.80 7.40 5.74
CA PHE A 42 2.29 7.45 7.10
C PHE A 42 1.90 8.89 7.43
N HIS A 43 0.64 9.09 7.78
CA HIS A 43 0.07 10.38 8.11
C HIS A 43 -0.27 10.39 9.60
N ALA A 44 0.55 11.10 10.38
CA ALA A 44 0.26 11.32 11.79
C ALA A 44 -0.87 12.35 11.91
N LEU A 45 -1.93 11.98 12.63
CA LEU A 45 -3.05 12.85 12.95
C LEU A 45 -2.85 13.40 14.37
N PRO A 46 -2.86 14.73 14.54
CA PRO A 46 -2.89 15.35 15.86
C PRO A 46 -4.14 14.94 16.63
N PRO A 47 -4.10 14.94 17.98
CA PRO A 47 -5.30 14.69 18.80
C PRO A 47 -6.47 15.59 18.41
N GLY A 48 -7.68 15.03 18.36
CA GLY A 48 -8.89 15.75 17.98
C GLY A 48 -9.02 16.04 16.48
N SER A 49 -8.20 15.40 15.62
CA SER A 49 -8.31 15.54 14.16
C SER A 49 -9.06 14.38 13.49
N ALA A 50 -9.36 13.31 14.24
CA ALA A 50 -10.09 12.15 13.75
C ALA A 50 -11.40 12.00 14.51
N TYR A 51 -12.50 11.84 13.76
CA TYR A 51 -13.83 11.63 14.31
C TYR A 51 -14.49 10.43 13.64
N LEU A 52 -14.98 9.49 14.45
CA LEU A 52 -15.68 8.29 13.98
C LEU A 52 -17.09 8.30 14.56
N GLY A 53 -18.10 8.31 13.69
CA GLY A 53 -19.49 8.46 14.12
C GLY A 53 -19.78 9.79 14.82
N GLY A 54 -18.96 10.82 14.59
CA GLY A 54 -19.08 12.12 15.25
C GLY A 54 -18.27 12.27 16.54
N GLU A 55 -17.65 11.20 17.05
CA GLU A 55 -16.89 11.22 18.31
C GLU A 55 -15.37 11.20 18.06
N PRO A 56 -14.55 11.87 18.91
CA PRO A 56 -13.09 11.83 18.80
C PRO A 56 -12.53 10.41 18.80
N ALA A 57 -11.53 10.16 17.95
CA ALA A 57 -10.98 8.82 17.71
C ALA A 57 -9.44 8.82 17.66
N ASP A 58 -8.82 9.25 18.77
CA ASP A 58 -7.36 9.29 18.92
C ASP A 58 -6.72 7.89 19.14
N ASP A 59 -7.52 6.83 19.03
CA ASP A 59 -7.16 5.40 19.16
C ASP A 59 -7.35 4.62 17.84
N PHE A 60 -7.56 5.32 16.71
CA PHE A 60 -7.98 4.70 15.46
C PHE A 60 -6.95 4.84 14.31
N VAL A 61 -6.74 3.76 13.57
CA VAL A 61 -5.87 3.72 12.38
C VAL A 61 -6.71 3.50 11.11
N ARG A 62 -6.63 4.41 10.14
CA ARG A 62 -7.26 4.26 8.83
C ARG A 62 -6.22 3.89 7.77
N VAL A 63 -6.48 2.81 7.04
CA VAL A 63 -5.64 2.37 5.92
C VAL A 63 -6.42 2.46 4.61
N THR A 64 -5.88 3.18 3.63
CA THR A 64 -6.41 3.24 2.28
C THR A 64 -5.37 2.70 1.31
N ILE A 65 -5.83 1.93 0.32
CA ILE A 65 -4.94 1.28 -0.65
C ILE A 65 -5.50 1.51 -2.05
N ASP A 66 -4.71 2.10 -2.93
CA ASP A 66 -5.05 2.17 -4.35
C ASP A 66 -4.24 1.11 -5.10
N HIS A 67 -4.92 0.12 -5.67
CA HIS A 67 -4.33 -0.85 -6.59
C HIS A 67 -4.46 -0.32 -8.02
N ILE A 68 -3.31 -0.10 -8.67
CA ILE A 68 -3.26 0.48 -10.02
C ILE A 68 -2.66 -0.51 -11.02
N ALA A 69 -1.64 -1.27 -10.60
CA ALA A 69 -0.92 -2.17 -11.52
C ALA A 69 -1.65 -3.47 -11.84
N ARG A 70 -2.62 -3.86 -11.01
CA ARG A 70 -3.36 -5.11 -11.16
C ARG A 70 -4.67 -5.01 -10.39
N ALA A 71 -5.73 -5.56 -10.97
CA ALA A 71 -6.98 -5.82 -10.27
C ALA A 71 -6.97 -7.23 -9.64
N MET A 72 -7.78 -7.45 -8.63
CA MET A 72 -8.06 -8.77 -8.08
C MET A 72 -9.33 -9.33 -8.72
N ASP A 73 -9.18 -10.41 -9.50
CA ASP A 73 -10.21 -10.82 -10.46
C ASP A 73 -11.34 -11.65 -9.81
N ASN A 74 -11.15 -12.12 -8.57
CA ASN A 74 -12.11 -12.96 -7.87
C ASN A 74 -12.08 -12.81 -6.34
N ASP A 75 -13.17 -13.23 -5.70
CA ASP A 75 -13.35 -13.15 -4.24
C ASP A 75 -12.24 -13.86 -3.46
N ALA A 76 -11.71 -14.98 -3.95
CA ALA A 76 -10.67 -15.73 -3.25
C ALA A 76 -9.35 -14.94 -3.17
N GLU A 77 -8.96 -14.30 -4.27
CA GLU A 77 -7.80 -13.39 -4.32
C GLU A 77 -8.00 -12.18 -3.40
N GLN A 78 -9.19 -11.59 -3.41
CA GLN A 78 -9.53 -10.47 -2.53
C GLN A 78 -9.43 -10.87 -1.05
N GLN A 79 -10.01 -12.01 -0.66
CA GLN A 79 -9.93 -12.52 0.71
C GLN A 79 -8.50 -12.83 1.13
N GLN A 80 -7.71 -13.46 0.25
CA GLN A 80 -6.30 -13.75 0.52
C GLN A 80 -5.50 -12.46 0.72
N PHE A 81 -5.75 -11.44 -0.10
CA PHE A 81 -5.11 -10.13 0.03
C PHE A 81 -5.46 -9.46 1.36
N LEU A 82 -6.75 -9.40 1.72
CA LEU A 82 -7.20 -8.81 2.99
C LEU A 82 -6.64 -9.56 4.21
N ALA A 83 -6.56 -10.88 4.15
CA ALA A 83 -5.95 -11.69 5.20
C ALA A 83 -4.44 -11.41 5.34
N ALA A 84 -3.72 -11.24 4.23
CA ALA A 84 -2.31 -10.88 4.23
C ALA A 84 -2.08 -9.48 4.82
N CYS A 85 -2.92 -8.50 4.47
CA CYS A 85 -2.90 -7.15 5.04
C CYS A 85 -3.12 -7.19 6.56
N THR A 86 -4.17 -7.89 7.00
CA THR A 86 -4.48 -8.09 8.42
C THR A 86 -3.30 -8.67 9.18
N ARG A 87 -2.68 -9.74 8.66
CA ARG A 87 -1.52 -10.38 9.28
C ARG A 87 -0.32 -9.43 9.42
N ILE A 88 -0.06 -8.58 8.43
CA ILE A 88 1.04 -7.61 8.48
C ILE A 88 0.78 -6.53 9.52
N LEU A 89 -0.44 -6.00 9.56
CA LEU A 89 -0.81 -4.86 10.40
C LEU A 89 -1.07 -5.25 11.86
N HIS A 90 -1.53 -6.48 12.11
CA HIS A 90 -1.94 -6.96 13.42
C HIS A 90 -0.94 -6.65 14.56
N PRO A 91 0.37 -6.93 14.45
CA PRO A 91 1.33 -6.67 15.53
C PRO A 91 1.50 -5.18 15.88
N TYR A 92 1.14 -4.29 14.95
CA TYR A 92 1.35 -2.85 15.08
C TYR A 92 0.06 -2.12 15.49
N ILE A 93 -1.10 -2.72 15.24
CA ILE A 93 -2.41 -2.09 15.43
C ILE A 93 -3.23 -2.87 16.45
N ALA A 94 -3.84 -3.98 16.02
CA ALA A 94 -4.78 -4.74 16.85
C ALA A 94 -4.12 -5.30 18.12
N ALA A 95 -2.88 -5.81 18.03
CA ALA A 95 -2.14 -6.29 19.19
C ALA A 95 -1.76 -5.17 20.19
N ARG A 96 -1.86 -3.90 19.78
CA ARG A 96 -1.64 -2.72 20.63
C ARG A 96 -2.95 -2.11 21.14
N GLY A 97 -4.09 -2.76 20.87
CA GLY A 97 -5.41 -2.29 21.32
C GLY A 97 -6.00 -1.16 20.48
N LEU A 98 -5.42 -0.83 19.32
CA LEU A 98 -5.95 0.22 18.44
C LEU A 98 -7.10 -0.32 17.58
N ARG A 99 -8.12 0.51 17.37
CA ARG A 99 -9.18 0.25 16.39
C ARG A 99 -8.67 0.57 14.99
N TRP A 100 -9.20 -0.10 13.97
CA TRP A 100 -8.75 0.15 12.59
C TRP A 100 -9.74 -0.25 11.52
N GLU A 101 -9.55 0.33 10.35
CA GLU A 101 -10.29 0.02 9.14
C GLU A 101 -9.38 0.08 7.91
N LEU A 102 -9.57 -0.85 7.00
CA LEU A 102 -8.86 -0.92 5.71
C LEU A 102 -9.87 -1.02 4.59
N HIS A 103 -9.61 -0.29 3.50
CA HIS A 103 -10.28 -0.52 2.23
C HIS A 103 -9.26 -0.47 1.09
N VAL A 104 -9.68 -1.03 -0.05
CA VAL A 104 -8.92 -1.04 -1.29
C VAL A 104 -9.81 -0.44 -2.38
N ASP A 105 -9.24 0.45 -3.17
CA ASP A 105 -9.82 0.93 -4.42
C ASP A 105 -8.95 0.49 -5.61
N GLU A 106 -9.57 0.28 -6.76
CA GLU A 106 -8.88 -0.11 -8.00
C GLU A 106 -8.97 1.02 -9.02
N THR A 107 -7.82 1.54 -9.44
CA THR A 107 -7.77 2.72 -10.31
C THR A 107 -7.24 2.38 -11.72
N PRO A 108 -7.59 3.16 -12.77
CA PRO A 108 -7.23 2.81 -14.14
C PRO A 108 -5.71 2.82 -14.39
N PHE A 109 -5.15 1.66 -14.77
CA PHE A 109 -3.75 1.54 -15.17
C PHE A 109 -3.35 2.51 -16.27
N SER A 110 -4.25 2.82 -17.21
CA SER A 110 -4.01 3.72 -18.35
C SER A 110 -3.67 5.15 -17.95
N LEU A 111 -4.10 5.61 -16.76
CA LEU A 111 -3.88 6.97 -16.26
C LEU A 111 -2.71 7.07 -15.27
N TRP A 112 -1.83 6.08 -15.25
CA TRP A 112 -0.67 6.04 -14.36
C TRP A 112 0.67 6.17 -15.11
N THR A 113 1.57 6.97 -14.55
CA THR A 113 2.95 7.20 -15.02
C THR A 113 3.95 7.16 -13.85
N ILE A 114 5.21 6.83 -14.12
CA ILE A 114 6.33 6.98 -13.17
C ILE A 114 7.46 7.72 -13.88
N ASP A 115 7.94 8.82 -13.30
CA ASP A 115 8.94 9.71 -13.93
C ASP A 115 8.56 10.12 -15.36
N GLY A 116 7.25 10.34 -15.59
CA GLY A 116 6.70 10.66 -16.90
C GLY A 116 6.60 9.49 -17.89
N LEU A 117 7.09 8.30 -17.54
CA LEU A 117 7.06 7.12 -18.39
C LEU A 117 5.82 6.28 -18.14
N LYS A 118 5.25 5.72 -19.21
CA LYS A 118 4.23 4.68 -19.07
C LYS A 118 4.84 3.41 -18.47
N PRO A 119 4.29 2.86 -17.38
CA PRO A 119 4.75 1.58 -16.85
C PRO A 119 4.46 0.45 -17.85
N PRO A 120 5.43 -0.44 -18.12
CA PRO A 120 5.19 -1.60 -18.95
C PRO A 120 4.20 -2.56 -18.27
N LEU A 121 3.48 -3.34 -19.08
CA LEU A 121 2.61 -4.39 -18.56
C LEU A 121 3.44 -5.47 -17.83
N PRO A 122 2.93 -6.03 -16.72
CA PRO A 122 3.57 -7.16 -16.05
C PRO A 122 3.84 -8.33 -17.00
N GLY A 123 4.95 -9.05 -16.79
CA GLY A 123 5.33 -10.21 -17.62
C GLY A 123 5.93 -9.89 -19.00
N THR A 124 5.96 -8.63 -19.41
CA THR A 124 6.69 -8.22 -20.63
C THR A 124 8.19 -8.11 -20.36
N ALA A 125 9.02 -8.17 -21.42
CA ALA A 125 10.47 -8.02 -21.28
C ALA A 125 10.88 -6.68 -20.61
N ALA A 126 10.17 -5.59 -20.92
CA ALA A 126 10.36 -4.29 -20.28
C ALA A 126 9.94 -4.32 -18.80
N GLY A 127 8.81 -4.96 -18.47
CA GLY A 127 8.36 -5.17 -17.09
C GLY A 127 9.35 -5.95 -16.25
N GLU A 128 9.88 -7.06 -16.78
CA GLU A 128 10.90 -7.85 -16.10
C GLU A 128 12.22 -7.08 -15.92
N ARG A 129 12.61 -6.26 -16.91
CA ARG A 129 13.77 -5.37 -16.77
C ARG A 129 13.58 -4.36 -15.63
N TRP A 130 12.44 -3.67 -15.59
CA TRP A 130 12.13 -2.73 -14.50
C TRP A 130 12.11 -3.43 -13.14
N ARG A 131 11.59 -4.67 -13.07
CA ARG A 131 11.57 -5.45 -11.84
C ARG A 131 12.96 -5.84 -11.37
N LYS A 132 13.82 -6.32 -12.28
CA LYS A 132 15.20 -6.72 -11.99
C LYS A 132 16.08 -5.54 -11.59
N GLU A 133 15.97 -4.43 -12.32
CA GLU A 133 16.78 -3.23 -12.07
C GLU A 133 16.22 -2.35 -10.94
N ASN A 134 14.97 -2.60 -10.54
CA ASN A 134 14.24 -1.84 -9.51
C ASN A 134 14.25 -0.32 -9.75
N ARG A 135 14.08 0.09 -11.01
CA ARG A 135 14.00 1.50 -11.42
C ARG A 135 13.23 1.63 -12.75
N PRO A 136 12.61 2.79 -13.02
CA PRO A 136 12.01 3.05 -14.32
C PRO A 136 13.09 3.27 -15.39
N SER A 137 12.80 2.87 -16.63
CA SER A 137 13.67 3.06 -17.80
C SER A 137 12.86 3.11 -19.10
N ALA A 138 13.24 3.93 -20.07
CA ALA A 138 12.52 4.08 -21.35
C ALA A 138 12.37 2.74 -22.10
N TRP A 139 11.23 2.54 -22.78
CA TRP A 139 10.92 1.36 -23.59
C TRP A 139 9.97 1.73 -24.74
N GLU A 140 9.74 0.83 -25.70
CA GLU A 140 9.03 1.15 -26.96
C GLU A 140 7.57 1.62 -26.80
N GLY A 141 6.97 1.50 -25.62
CA GLY A 141 5.62 2.01 -25.31
C GLY A 141 5.57 2.99 -24.13
N SER A 142 6.72 3.56 -23.72
CA SER A 142 6.80 4.58 -22.67
C SER A 142 6.51 5.99 -23.14
#